data_AF-A0A7V9HDC2-F1
#
_entry.id   AF-A0A7V9HDC2-F1
#
_cell.length_a   1.000
_cell.length_b   1.000
_cell.length_c   1.000
_cell.angle_alpha   90.00
_cell.angle_beta   90.00
_cell.angle_gamma   90.00
#
_symmetry.space_group_name_H-M   'P 1'
#
loop_
_entity.id
_entity.type
_entity.pdbx_description
1 polymer ?
#
loop_
_entity_poly.entity_id
_entity_poly.type
_entity_poly.pdbx_seq_one_letter_code
_entity_poly.pdbx_strand_id
1 'polypeptide(L)'
;MLAAPLAACTDRTVTDPAALVAELAAVKTRGWAEEDGEHRDGQVAVAAPVRVGGETIAAVTARASASGYAYRAADELVAEAQAYARDLESRLDPSGGCNARGAP
;
A
#
# COMPACT_ATOMS: atom_id res chain seq x y z
N MET A 1 -3.87 -14.00 -14.54
CA MET A 1 -4.60 -13.25 -15.60
C MET A 1 -5.58 -12.32 -14.90
N LEU A 2 -5.65 -11.04 -15.27
CA LEU A 2 -6.62 -10.10 -14.68
C LEU A 2 -8.05 -10.46 -15.11
N ALA A 3 -9.02 -10.24 -14.23
CA ALA A 3 -10.42 -10.59 -14.47
C ALA A 3 -11.15 -9.59 -15.38
N ALA A 4 -10.63 -8.37 -15.52
CA ALA A 4 -11.17 -7.30 -16.35
C ALA A 4 -10.07 -6.33 -16.82
N PRO A 5 -10.30 -5.54 -17.88
CA PRO A 5 -9.40 -4.46 -18.29
C PRO A 5 -9.22 -3.40 -17.20
N LEU A 6 -8.03 -2.79 -17.13
CA LEU A 6 -7.73 -1.70 -16.20
C LEU A 6 -8.25 -0.37 -16.78
N ALA A 7 -9.09 0.33 -16.03
CA ALA A 7 -9.62 1.62 -16.44
C ALA A 7 -8.57 2.72 -16.22
N ALA A 8 -8.39 3.60 -17.21
CA ALA A 8 -7.56 4.79 -17.07
C ALA A 8 -8.35 5.90 -16.38
N CYS A 9 -7.83 6.41 -15.26
CA CYS A 9 -8.39 7.57 -14.55
C CYS A 9 -7.67 8.87 -14.95
N THR A 10 -6.37 8.78 -15.23
CA THR A 10 -5.49 9.84 -15.72
C THR A 10 -4.51 9.25 -16.76
N ASP A 11 -3.73 10.11 -17.41
CA ASP A 11 -2.68 9.66 -18.34
C ASP A 11 -1.54 8.91 -17.64
N ARG A 12 -1.47 8.97 -16.30
CA ARG A 12 -0.46 8.28 -15.48
C ARG A 12 -0.94 6.94 -14.94
N THR A 13 -2.23 6.61 -15.06
CA THR A 13 -2.77 5.34 -14.55
C THR A 13 -2.07 4.14 -15.20
N VAL A 14 -1.55 3.22 -14.38
CA VAL A 14 -1.01 1.95 -14.88
C VAL A 14 -2.14 1.10 -15.47
N THR A 15 -2.17 0.97 -16.78
CA THR A 15 -3.18 0.18 -17.52
C THR A 15 -2.63 -1.09 -18.17
N ASP A 16 -1.31 -1.24 -18.24
CA ASP A 16 -0.66 -2.48 -18.69
C ASP A 16 -0.66 -3.53 -17.56
N PRO A 17 -1.28 -4.72 -17.78
CA PRO A 17 -1.24 -5.81 -16.82
C PRO A 17 0.16 -6.25 -16.38
N ALA A 18 1.14 -6.23 -17.30
CA ALA A 18 2.50 -6.66 -16.97
C ALA A 18 3.20 -5.63 -16.07
N ALA A 19 3.05 -4.35 -16.39
CA ALA A 19 3.50 -3.26 -15.52
C ALA A 19 2.86 -3.32 -14.13
N LEU A 20 1.54 -3.56 -14.05
CA LEU A 20 0.85 -3.68 -12.75
C LEU A 20 1.40 -4.86 -11.93
N VAL A 21 1.65 -6.01 -12.55
CA VAL A 21 2.24 -7.17 -11.85
C VAL A 21 3.64 -6.87 -11.34
N ALA A 22 4.45 -6.17 -12.13
CA ALA A 22 5.79 -5.74 -11.71
C ALA A 22 5.73 -4.77 -10.52
N GLU A 23 4.81 -3.81 -10.55
CA GLU A 23 4.63 -2.86 -9.44
C GLU A 23 4.15 -3.59 -8.18
N LEU A 24 3.20 -4.51 -8.27
CA LEU A 24 2.76 -5.30 -7.11
C LEU A 24 3.91 -6.12 -6.49
N ALA A 25 4.83 -6.64 -7.30
CA ALA A 25 6.03 -7.32 -6.80
C ALA A 25 6.98 -6.33 -6.07
N ALA A 26 7.14 -5.12 -6.60
CA ALA A 26 7.90 -4.06 -5.95
C ALA A 26 7.25 -3.65 -4.61
N VAL A 27 5.93 -3.41 -4.60
CA VAL A 27 5.13 -3.12 -3.40
C VAL A 27 5.29 -4.20 -2.33
N LYS A 28 5.22 -5.48 -2.73
CA LYS A 28 5.41 -6.59 -1.80
C LYS A 28 6.81 -6.61 -1.20
N THR A 29 7.83 -6.26 -1.98
CA THR A 29 9.23 -6.23 -1.54
C THR A 29 9.51 -5.04 -0.63
N ARG A 30 9.05 -3.84 -0.99
CA ARG A 30 9.29 -2.61 -0.20
C ARG A 30 8.33 -2.44 0.99
N GLY A 31 7.19 -3.12 0.97
CA GLY A 31 6.24 -3.15 2.08
C GLY A 31 5.21 -2.02 2.10
N TRP A 32 5.13 -1.20 1.06
CA TRP A 32 4.18 -0.09 0.91
C TRP A 32 3.93 0.21 -0.58
N ALA A 33 2.82 0.86 -0.90
CA ALA A 33 2.45 1.26 -2.27
C ALA A 33 2.51 2.77 -2.47
N GLU A 34 2.83 3.20 -3.68
CA GLU A 34 2.90 4.60 -4.10
C GLU A 34 1.88 4.82 -5.21
N GLU A 35 1.31 6.01 -5.28
CA GLU A 35 0.49 6.48 -6.39
C GLU A 35 0.90 7.92 -6.70
N ASP A 36 1.35 8.17 -7.93
CA ASP A 36 1.71 9.51 -8.41
C ASP A 36 0.71 9.99 -9.47
N GLY A 37 -0.42 10.47 -8.98
CA GLY A 37 -1.53 11.03 -9.75
C GLY A 37 -2.09 10.09 -10.81
N GLU A 38 -2.11 8.80 -10.50
CA GLU A 38 -2.80 7.78 -11.27
C GLU A 38 -4.31 7.84 -11.07
N HIS A 39 -4.77 8.30 -9.90
CA HIS A 39 -6.19 8.43 -9.56
C HIS A 39 -6.71 9.86 -9.77
N ARG A 40 -5.86 10.87 -9.53
CA ARG A 40 -6.17 12.28 -9.76
C ARG A 40 -4.91 13.07 -10.05
N ASP A 41 -4.91 13.86 -11.12
CA ASP A 41 -3.80 14.74 -11.44
C ASP A 41 -3.48 15.71 -10.31
N GLY A 42 -2.19 15.93 -10.06
CA GLY A 42 -1.71 16.80 -8.98
C GLY A 42 -1.88 16.23 -7.57
N GLN A 43 -2.25 14.96 -7.42
CA GLN A 43 -2.26 14.25 -6.13
C GLN A 43 -1.17 13.18 -6.11
N VAL A 44 -0.62 12.93 -4.92
CA VAL A 44 0.19 11.75 -4.64
C VAL A 44 -0.31 11.07 -3.40
N ALA A 45 -0.11 9.76 -3.31
CA ALA A 45 -0.47 8.98 -2.15
C ALA A 45 0.54 7.87 -1.87
N VAL A 46 0.63 7.51 -0.61
CA VAL A 46 1.29 6.28 -0.17
C VAL A 46 0.34 5.44 0.64
N ALA A 47 0.45 4.12 0.52
CA ALA A 47 -0.38 3.19 1.26
C ALA A 47 0.46 2.14 2.00
N ALA A 48 0.23 2.02 3.30
CA ALA A 48 0.80 0.97 4.13
C ALA A 48 -0.24 -0.13 4.37
N PRO A 49 0.08 -1.41 4.14
CA PRO A 49 -0.82 -2.53 4.41
C PRO A 49 -1.01 -2.75 5.91
N VAL A 50 -2.22 -3.14 6.30
CA VAL A 50 -2.59 -3.61 7.64
C VAL A 50 -2.75 -5.12 7.57
N ARG A 51 -1.96 -5.85 8.37
CA ARG A 51 -1.89 -7.32 8.38
C ARG A 51 -2.36 -7.93 9.69
N VAL A 52 -3.20 -8.95 9.59
CA VAL A 52 -3.65 -9.77 10.73
C VAL A 52 -3.47 -11.24 10.36
N GLY A 53 -2.84 -12.03 11.22
CA GLY A 53 -2.58 -13.45 10.94
C GLY A 53 -1.72 -13.70 9.69
N GLY A 54 -0.92 -12.73 9.26
CA GLY A 54 -0.10 -12.80 8.04
C GLY A 54 -0.84 -12.43 6.75
N GLU A 55 -2.14 -12.12 6.82
CA GLU A 55 -2.95 -11.69 5.68
C GLU A 55 -3.14 -10.17 5.68
N THR A 56 -3.04 -9.53 4.52
CA THR A 56 -3.38 -8.10 4.37
C THR A 56 -4.91 -7.97 4.32
N ILE A 57 -5.48 -7.31 5.32
CA ILE A 57 -6.94 -7.12 5.45
C ILE A 57 -7.40 -5.71 5.10
N ALA A 58 -6.49 -4.73 5.15
CA ALA A 58 -6.77 -3.34 4.85
C ALA A 58 -5.47 -2.61 4.46
N ALA A 59 -5.58 -1.33 4.11
CA ALA A 59 -4.45 -0.44 3.93
C ALA A 59 -4.77 0.95 4.50
N VAL A 60 -3.75 1.59 5.08
CA VAL A 60 -3.78 2.99 5.51
C VAL A 60 -3.18 3.82 4.40
N THR A 61 -3.90 4.83 3.94
CA THR A 61 -3.42 5.73 2.87
C THR A 61 -3.22 7.14 3.40
N ALA A 62 -2.05 7.71 3.12
CA ALA A 62 -1.77 9.12 3.32
C ALA A 62 -1.65 9.81 1.95
N ARG A 63 -2.31 10.96 1.78
CA ARG A 63 -2.34 11.69 0.49
C ARG A 63 -1.84 13.11 0.67
N ALA A 64 -1.18 13.64 -0.35
CA ALA A 64 -0.71 15.01 -0.40
C ALA A 64 -0.96 15.62 -1.79
N SER A 65 -0.85 16.95 -1.87
CA SER A 65 -0.74 17.63 -3.16
C SER A 65 0.64 17.33 -3.76
N ALA A 66 0.70 17.05 -5.05
CA ALA A 66 1.96 16.91 -5.77
C ALA A 66 2.77 18.22 -5.74
N SER A 67 2.10 19.38 -5.62
CA SER A 67 2.75 20.67 -5.42
C SER A 67 3.37 20.75 -4.01
N GLY A 68 4.63 20.35 -3.88
CA GLY A 68 5.36 20.35 -2.60
C GLY A 68 5.88 18.98 -2.17
N TYR A 69 5.59 17.92 -2.94
CA TYR A 69 6.12 16.58 -2.67
C TYR A 69 7.58 16.47 -3.12
N ALA A 70 8.49 16.98 -2.29
CA ALA A 70 9.88 16.61 -2.39
C ALA A 70 10.04 15.16 -1.90
N TYR A 71 10.97 14.40 -2.48
CA TYR A 71 11.25 13.00 -2.13
C TYR A 71 11.41 12.76 -0.60
N ARG A 72 11.87 13.78 0.15
CA ARG A 72 11.96 13.74 1.63
C ARG A 72 10.61 13.66 2.35
N ALA A 73 9.56 14.26 1.79
CA ALA A 73 8.21 14.14 2.32
C ALA A 73 7.62 12.73 2.07
N ALA A 74 8.10 12.01 1.06
CA ALA A 74 7.66 10.64 0.77
C ALA A 74 8.03 9.68 1.90
N ASP A 75 9.29 9.71 2.36
CA ASP A 75 9.75 8.87 3.48
C ASP A 75 8.97 9.15 4.77
N GLU A 76 8.67 10.44 5.05
CA GLU A 76 7.88 10.84 6.21
C GLU A 76 6.43 10.34 6.12
N LEU A 77 5.77 10.51 4.98
CA LEU A 77 4.41 9.99 4.77
C LEU A 77 4.37 8.46 4.85
N VAL A 78 5.37 7.77 4.30
CA VAL A 78 5.48 6.31 4.39
C VAL A 78 5.65 5.89 5.85
N ALA A 79 6.54 6.54 6.59
CA ALA A 79 6.78 6.24 8.00
C ALA A 79 5.51 6.46 8.84
N GLU A 80 4.77 7.54 8.60
CA GLU A 80 3.51 7.84 9.28
C GLU A 80 2.43 6.80 8.95
N ALA A 81 2.22 6.51 7.67
CA ALA A 81 1.24 5.51 7.23
C ALA A 81 1.56 4.12 7.81
N GLN A 82 2.83 3.73 7.82
CA GLN A 82 3.27 2.46 8.41
C GLN A 82 3.12 2.43 9.93
N ALA A 83 3.41 3.54 10.63
CA ALA A 83 3.21 3.63 12.07
C ALA A 83 1.74 3.45 12.44
N TYR A 84 0.84 4.11 11.70
CA TYR A 84 -0.60 3.99 11.92
C TYR A 84 -1.13 2.60 11.54
N ALA A 85 -0.62 2.01 10.46
CA ALA A 85 -0.95 0.63 10.11
C ALA A 85 -0.57 -0.35 11.22
N ARG A 86 0.64 -0.25 11.79
CA ARG A 86 1.08 -1.07 12.92
C ARG A 86 0.24 -0.87 14.18
N ASP A 87 -0.19 0.35 14.48
CA ASP A 87 -1.14 0.61 15.58
C ASP A 87 -2.46 -0.15 15.35
N LEU A 88 -3.02 -0.06 14.14
CA LEU A 88 -4.23 -0.80 13.79
C LEU A 88 -4.03 -2.31 13.88
N GLU A 89 -2.91 -2.85 13.39
CA GLU A 89 -2.57 -4.27 13.51
C GLU A 89 -2.60 -4.71 14.98
N SER A 90 -1.98 -3.95 15.89
CA SER A 90 -1.95 -4.27 17.33
C SER A 90 -3.33 -4.27 18.00
N ARG A 91 -4.27 -3.51 17.46
CA ARG A 91 -5.64 -3.38 17.98
C ARG A 91 -6.59 -4.43 17.40
N LEU A 92 -6.31 -4.87 16.18
CA LEU A 92 -7.11 -5.87 15.46
C LEU A 92 -6.66 -7.30 15.76
N ASP A 93 -5.41 -7.48 16.19
CA ASP A 93 -4.89 -8.74 16.73
C ASP A 93 -4.49 -8.59 18.21
N PRO A 94 -5.44 -8.61 19.15
CA PRO A 94 -5.15 -8.59 20.59
C PRO A 94 -4.45 -9.88 21.08
N SER A 95 -4.19 -10.82 20.18
CA SER A 95 -3.77 -12.19 20.45
C SER A 95 -2.46 -12.56 19.75
N GLY A 96 -1.46 -11.68 19.80
CA GLY A 96 -0.09 -11.90 19.29
C GLY A 96 0.66 -13.17 19.79
N GLY A 97 -0.03 -14.18 20.34
CA GLY A 97 0.48 -15.52 20.51
C GLY A 97 -0.66 -16.55 20.48
N CYS A 98 -0.83 -17.23 19.36
CA CYS A 98 -1.00 -18.69 19.33
C CYS A 98 -0.87 -19.20 17.89
N ASN A 99 0.34 -19.19 17.34
CA ASN A 99 0.64 -20.06 16.21
C ASN A 99 0.96 -21.47 16.75
N ALA A 100 -0.03 -22.13 17.36
CA ALA A 100 0.02 -23.55 17.70
C ALA A 100 -0.79 -24.33 16.66
N ARG A 101 -0.36 -24.29 15.39
CA ARG A 101 -0.76 -25.28 14.38
C ARG A 101 0.47 -25.66 13.55
N GLY A 102 1.23 -26.62 14.06
CA GLY A 102 2.31 -27.27 13.34
C GLY A 102 3.22 -28.15 14.19
N ALA A 103 2.68 -29.23 14.80
CA ALA A 103 3.31 -30.56 14.96
C ALA A 103 2.50 -31.45 15.94
N PRO A 104 2.52 -32.79 15.81
CA PRO A 104 3.00 -33.61 14.71
C PRO A 104 1.92 -33.98 13.67
#